data_AF-A0A972X9E9-F1
#
_entry.id   AF-A0A972X9E9-F1
#
_cell.length_a   1.000
_cell.length_b   1.000
_cell.length_c   1.000
_cell.angle_alpha   90.00
_cell.angle_beta   90.00
_cell.angle_gamma   90.00
#
_symmetry.space_group_name_H-M   'P 1'
#
loop_
_entity.id
_entity.type
_entity.pdbx_description
1 polymer ?
#
loop_
_entity_poly.entity_id
_entity_poly.type
_entity_poly.pdbx_seq_one_letter_code
_entity_poly.pdbx_strand_id
1 'polypeptide(L)'
;MDDNTISRERRYVDIASSLANASHLYKKAADAMLAGEDEKIYYAWVKEANLLVDDAFPEKAPPKYIPEPIATQGFDWKALTQILIPVIAILGILLFLVFSGTTGDLTKTWNLEDIQKNSLYPKQAPTN
;
A
#
# COMPACT_ATOMS: atom_id res chain seq x y z
N MET A 1 47.41 23.27 -32.86
CA MET A 1 46.79 22.19 -32.06
C MET A 1 45.71 22.85 -31.26
N ASP A 2 44.47 22.61 -31.68
CA ASP A 2 43.33 23.36 -31.19
C ASP A 2 42.96 22.83 -29.80
N ASP A 3 42.75 23.72 -28.84
CA ASP A 3 42.39 23.38 -27.45
C ASP A 3 41.21 22.37 -27.35
N ASN A 4 40.33 22.40 -28.35
CA ASN A 4 39.23 21.46 -28.50
C ASN A 4 39.68 20.01 -28.76
N THR A 5 40.75 19.74 -29.52
CA THR A 5 41.21 18.35 -29.76
C THR A 5 41.84 17.74 -28.51
N ILE A 6 42.64 18.52 -27.77
CA ILE A 6 43.23 18.11 -26.49
C ILE A 6 42.12 17.78 -25.47
N SER A 7 41.02 18.55 -25.47
CA SER A 7 39.87 18.31 -24.60
C SER A 7 39.08 17.03 -24.93
N ARG A 8 39.09 16.59 -26.20
CA ARG A 8 38.37 15.38 -26.64
C ARG A 8 39.20 14.12 -26.38
N GLU A 9 40.50 14.18 -26.66
CA GLU A 9 41.42 13.08 -26.36
C GLU A 9 41.44 12.75 -24.87
N ARG A 10 41.55 13.77 -24.00
CA ARG A 10 41.48 13.58 -22.55
C ARG A 10 40.17 12.93 -22.11
N ARG A 11 39.03 13.40 -22.64
CA ARG A 11 37.72 12.81 -22.35
C ARG A 11 37.66 11.33 -22.70
N TYR A 12 38.16 10.91 -23.87
CA TYR A 12 38.14 9.49 -24.23
C TYR A 12 39.07 8.63 -23.37
N VAL A 13 40.19 9.18 -22.90
CA VAL A 13 41.06 8.50 -21.94
C VAL A 13 40.36 8.32 -20.60
N ASP A 14 39.68 9.36 -20.11
CA ASP A 14 38.92 9.31 -18.86
C ASP A 14 37.80 8.27 -18.95
N ILE A 15 37.04 8.27 -20.06
CA ILE A 15 36.00 7.26 -20.37
C ILE A 15 36.58 5.84 -20.42
N ALA A 16 37.73 5.65 -21.07
CA ALA A 16 38.37 4.33 -21.12
C ALA A 16 38.79 3.85 -19.73
N SER A 17 39.28 4.76 -18.88
CA SER A 17 39.70 4.45 -17.51
C SER A 17 38.53 4.07 -16.60
N SER A 18 37.41 4.78 -16.68
CA SER A 18 36.20 4.48 -15.91
C SER A 18 35.57 3.16 -16.36
N LEU A 19 35.56 2.89 -17.67
CA LEU A 19 35.05 1.62 -18.21
C LEU A 19 35.93 0.43 -17.85
N ALA A 20 37.26 0.60 -17.84
CA ALA A 20 38.19 -0.43 -17.38
C ALA A 20 37.94 -0.77 -15.90
N ASN A 21 37.77 0.24 -15.05
CA ASN A 21 37.45 0.05 -13.63
C ASN A 21 36.11 -0.67 -13.45
N ALA A 22 35.06 -0.24 -14.17
CA ALA A 22 33.76 -0.92 -14.15
C ALA A 22 33.88 -2.40 -14.55
N SER A 23 34.65 -2.71 -15.60
CA SER A 23 34.86 -4.10 -16.04
C SER A 23 35.51 -4.97 -14.96
N HIS A 24 36.44 -4.41 -14.19
CA HIS A 24 37.10 -5.11 -13.10
C HIS A 24 36.14 -5.39 -11.93
N LEU A 25 35.25 -4.44 -11.61
CA LEU A 25 34.21 -4.62 -10.60
C LEU A 25 33.19 -5.68 -11.02
N TYR A 26 32.77 -5.72 -12.29
CA TYR A 26 31.91 -6.78 -12.80
C TYR A 26 32.56 -8.15 -12.73
N LYS A 27 33.85 -8.25 -13.07
CA LYS A 27 34.60 -9.50 -12.94
C LYS A 27 34.64 -9.96 -11.49
N LYS A 28 34.91 -9.04 -10.56
CA LYS A 28 34.93 -9.35 -9.12
C LYS A 28 33.56 -9.77 -8.59
N ALA A 29 32.48 -9.17 -9.08
CA ALA A 29 31.12 -9.61 -8.78
C ALA A 29 30.86 -11.04 -9.28
N ALA A 30 31.25 -11.35 -10.52
CA ALA A 30 31.10 -12.68 -11.09
C ALA A 30 31.92 -13.75 -10.33
N ASP A 31 33.16 -13.43 -9.97
CA ASP A 31 34.02 -14.31 -9.17
C ASP A 31 33.41 -14.58 -7.78
N ALA A 32 32.83 -13.56 -7.13
CA ALA A 32 32.13 -13.71 -5.85
C ALA A 32 30.85 -14.55 -5.97
N MET A 33 30.10 -14.43 -7.08
CA MET A 33 28.94 -15.29 -7.37
C MET A 33 29.35 -16.75 -7.55
N LEU A 34 30.48 -17.01 -8.23
CA LEU A 34 31.01 -18.37 -8.42
C LEU A 34 31.55 -18.97 -7.12
N ALA A 35 32.09 -18.15 -6.23
CA ALA A 35 32.58 -18.57 -4.91
C ALA A 35 31.44 -18.84 -3.90
N GLY A 36 30.19 -18.52 -4.25
CA GLY A 36 29.04 -18.71 -3.36
C GLY A 36 29.02 -17.73 -2.17
N GLU A 37 29.60 -16.54 -2.33
CA GLU A 37 29.59 -15.50 -1.31
C GLU A 37 28.18 -14.89 -1.13
N ASP A 38 27.98 -14.14 -0.03
CA ASP A 38 26.71 -13.49 0.28
C ASP A 38 26.25 -12.58 -0.87
N GLU A 39 24.97 -12.68 -1.21
CA GLU A 39 24.31 -11.94 -2.28
C GLU A 39 24.54 -10.43 -2.16
N LYS A 40 24.57 -9.92 -0.92
CA LYS A 40 24.83 -8.51 -0.63
C LYS A 40 26.19 -8.02 -1.13
N ILE A 41 27.19 -8.90 -1.16
CA ILE A 41 28.56 -8.55 -1.53
C ILE A 41 28.60 -8.30 -3.04
N TYR A 42 28.21 -9.28 -3.87
CA TYR A 42 28.28 -9.10 -5.33
C TYR A 42 27.36 -7.97 -5.83
N TYR A 43 26.21 -7.75 -5.19
CA TYR A 43 25.33 -6.61 -5.54
C TYR A 43 25.99 -5.25 -5.29
N ALA A 44 26.83 -5.12 -4.26
CA ALA A 44 27.57 -3.89 -4.01
C ALA A 44 28.57 -3.60 -5.15
N TRP A 45 29.32 -4.62 -5.59
CA TRP A 45 30.25 -4.52 -6.72
C TRP A 45 29.54 -4.16 -8.03
N VAL A 46 28.38 -4.77 -8.31
CA VAL A 46 27.55 -4.45 -9.49
C VAL A 46 27.02 -3.03 -9.45
N LYS A 47 26.56 -2.56 -8.27
CA LYS A 47 26.05 -1.20 -8.10
C LYS A 47 27.15 -0.16 -8.35
N GLU A 48 28.34 -0.38 -7.81
CA GLU A 48 29.49 0.50 -8.01
C GLU A 48 29.96 0.52 -9.47
N ALA A 49 29.96 -0.64 -10.14
CA ALA A 49 30.26 -0.75 -11.56
C ALA A 49 29.28 0.06 -12.43
N ASN A 50 27.99 0.01 -12.12
CA ASN A 50 26.96 0.79 -12.83
C ASN A 50 27.17 2.30 -12.70
N LEU A 51 27.53 2.78 -11.49
CA LEU A 51 27.81 4.21 -11.29
C LEU A 51 28.98 4.70 -12.16
N LEU A 52 30.04 3.89 -12.29
CA LEU A 52 31.18 4.23 -13.15
C LEU A 52 30.83 4.20 -14.64
N VAL A 53 29.92 3.32 -15.07
CA VAL A 53 29.44 3.27 -16.46
C VAL A 53 28.56 4.49 -16.77
N ASP A 54 27.70 4.89 -15.84
CA ASP A 54 26.85 6.08 -15.97
C ASP A 54 27.70 7.36 -16.03
N ASP A 55 28.75 7.46 -15.21
CA ASP A 55 29.71 8.57 -15.23
C ASP A 55 30.58 8.59 -16.50
N ALA A 56 30.89 7.41 -17.07
CA ALA A 56 31.61 7.28 -18.34
C ALA A 56 30.81 7.73 -19.56
N PHE A 57 29.47 7.69 -19.50
CA PHE A 57 28.61 8.05 -20.62
C PHE A 57 27.46 8.98 -20.21
N PRO A 58 27.76 10.24 -19.83
CA PRO A 58 26.74 11.21 -19.47
C PRO A 58 25.77 11.51 -20.62
N GLU A 59 26.18 11.26 -21.88
CA GLU A 59 25.35 11.45 -23.08
C GLU A 59 24.39 10.28 -23.37
N LYS A 60 24.57 9.11 -22.74
CA LYS A 60 23.76 7.90 -23.01
C LYS A 60 22.71 7.61 -21.96
N ALA A 61 22.61 8.40 -20.89
CA ALA A 61 21.48 8.28 -19.99
C ALA A 61 20.20 8.46 -20.83
N PRO A 62 19.35 7.43 -21.03
CA PRO A 62 18.01 7.69 -21.53
C PRO A 62 17.41 8.75 -20.59
N PRO A 63 16.59 9.69 -21.10
CA PRO A 63 15.99 10.71 -20.27
C PRO A 63 15.44 9.99 -19.04
N LYS A 64 16.02 10.30 -17.87
CA LYS A 64 15.68 9.67 -16.60
C LYS A 64 14.18 9.54 -16.62
N TYR A 65 13.66 8.31 -16.67
CA TYR A 65 12.21 8.12 -16.56
C TYR A 65 11.90 8.60 -15.15
N ILE A 66 11.52 9.87 -15.05
CA ILE A 66 10.87 10.43 -13.90
C ILE A 66 9.52 9.72 -14.00
N PRO A 67 9.24 8.70 -13.17
CA PRO A 67 7.88 8.19 -13.11
C PRO A 67 7.01 9.42 -12.94
N GLU A 68 6.08 9.64 -13.87
CA GLU A 68 5.06 10.67 -13.71
C GLU A 68 4.56 10.50 -12.27
N PRO A 69 4.60 11.57 -11.44
CA PRO A 69 4.26 11.44 -10.05
C PRO A 69 2.91 10.75 -10.02
N ILE A 70 2.90 9.49 -9.56
CA ILE A 70 1.68 8.73 -9.36
C ILE A 70 0.92 9.64 -8.45
N ALA A 71 -0.13 10.28 -8.96
CA ALA A 71 -0.94 11.18 -8.19
C ALA A 71 -1.41 10.31 -7.02
N THR A 72 -0.80 10.52 -5.85
CA THR A 72 -1.24 9.89 -4.62
C THR A 72 -2.67 10.35 -4.53
N GLN A 73 -3.59 9.46 -4.87
CA GLN A 73 -5.00 9.75 -4.95
C GLN A 73 -5.33 10.33 -3.58
N GLY A 74 -5.51 11.65 -3.55
CA GLY A 74 -5.70 12.38 -2.31
C GLY A 74 -6.84 11.70 -1.57
N PHE A 75 -6.69 11.54 -0.26
CA PHE A 75 -7.70 10.88 0.56
C PHE A 75 -9.10 11.39 0.18
N ASP A 76 -9.96 10.48 -0.28
CA ASP A 76 -11.25 10.84 -0.87
C ASP A 76 -12.24 11.22 0.25
N TRP A 77 -12.21 12.48 0.64
CA TRP A 77 -13.12 13.08 1.61
C TRP A 77 -14.58 12.94 1.19
N LYS A 78 -14.87 12.83 -0.11
CA LYS A 78 -16.23 12.66 -0.62
C LYS A 78 -16.71 11.23 -0.34
N ALA A 79 -15.86 10.23 -0.57
CA ALA A 79 -16.16 8.84 -0.19
C ALA A 79 -16.31 8.68 1.33
N LEU A 80 -15.44 9.30 2.13
CA LEU A 80 -15.54 9.26 3.59
C LEU A 80 -16.86 9.88 4.08
N THR A 81 -17.20 11.08 3.60
CA THR A 81 -18.44 11.77 4.02
C THR A 81 -19.70 11.04 3.57
N GLN A 82 -19.68 10.43 2.38
CA GLN A 82 -20.79 9.62 1.86
C GLN A 82 -21.10 8.41 2.76
N ILE A 83 -20.09 7.83 3.41
CA ILE A 83 -20.27 6.72 4.35
C ILE A 83 -20.55 7.22 5.78
N LEU A 84 -19.88 8.28 6.21
CA LEU A 84 -19.94 8.76 7.59
C LEU A 84 -21.32 9.36 7.93
N ILE A 85 -21.94 10.11 7.01
CA ILE A 85 -23.24 10.73 7.21
C ILE A 85 -24.36 9.70 7.52
N PRO A 86 -24.59 8.66 6.69
CA PRO A 86 -25.64 7.68 6.98
C PRO A 86 -25.37 6.89 8.26
N VAL A 87 -24.11 6.57 8.58
CA VAL A 87 -23.75 5.87 9.82
C VAL A 87 -24.12 6.70 11.05
N ILE A 88 -23.77 7.99 11.06
CA ILE A 88 -24.12 8.90 12.15
C ILE A 88 -25.64 9.08 12.25
N ALA A 89 -26.35 9.18 11.11
CA ALA A 89 -27.80 9.29 11.09
C ALA A 89 -28.48 8.06 11.71
N ILE A 90 -28.05 6.84 11.34
CA ILE A 90 -28.59 5.59 11.91
C ILE A 90 -28.31 5.51 13.42
N LEU A 91 -27.09 5.82 13.84
CA LEU A 91 -26.73 5.84 15.26
C LEU A 91 -27.54 6.88 16.03
N GLY A 92 -27.75 8.07 15.46
CA GLY A 92 -28.57 9.12 16.04
C GLY A 92 -30.03 8.69 16.21
N ILE A 93 -30.61 8.04 15.19
CA ILE A 93 -31.98 7.50 15.26
C ILE A 93 -32.07 6.40 16.32
N LEU A 94 -31.13 5.46 16.36
CA LEU A 94 -31.12 4.39 17.36
C LEU A 94 -31.02 4.95 18.78
N LEU A 95 -30.11 5.91 18.98
CA LEU A 95 -29.93 6.57 20.27
C LEU A 95 -31.19 7.34 20.66
N PHE A 96 -31.80 8.06 19.72
CA PHE A 96 -33.08 8.73 19.94
C PHE A 96 -34.19 7.73 20.31
N LEU A 97 -34.32 6.58 19.65
CA LEU A 97 -35.32 5.55 19.98
C LEU A 97 -35.12 4.96 21.38
N VAL A 98 -33.87 4.83 21.83
CA VAL A 98 -33.53 4.36 23.19
C VAL A 98 -33.90 5.42 24.23
N PHE A 99 -33.52 6.68 24.03
CA PHE A 99 -33.80 7.75 25.00
C PHE A 99 -35.25 8.23 24.98
N SER A 100 -35.91 8.21 23.82
CA SER A 100 -37.32 8.58 23.67
C SER A 100 -38.27 7.52 24.22
N GLY A 101 -37.78 6.35 24.63
CA GLY A 101 -38.59 5.28 25.22
C GLY A 101 -39.63 4.68 24.27
N THR A 102 -39.49 4.89 22.95
CA THR A 102 -40.38 4.33 21.92
C THR A 102 -40.02 2.90 21.58
N THR A 103 -38.81 2.45 21.92
CA THR A 103 -38.55 1.05 22.27
C THR A 103 -39.17 0.80 23.64
N GLY A 104 -40.50 0.91 23.67
CA GLY A 104 -41.32 0.68 24.83
C GLY A 104 -40.95 -0.69 25.36
N ASP A 105 -40.64 -0.73 26.63
CA ASP A 105 -40.65 -1.93 27.43
C ASP A 105 -41.92 -2.73 27.06
N LEU A 106 -41.74 -3.73 26.18
CA LEU A 106 -42.82 -4.54 25.66
C LEU A 106 -43.48 -5.33 26.78
N THR A 107 -42.91 -5.36 27.99
CA THR A 107 -43.51 -5.99 29.17
C THR A 107 -44.64 -5.15 29.78
N LYS A 108 -44.73 -3.84 29.50
CA LYS A 108 -45.79 -2.97 30.03
C LYS A 108 -47.15 -3.13 29.35
N THR A 109 -47.21 -3.78 28.19
CA THR A 109 -48.47 -4.14 27.51
C THR A 109 -48.96 -5.54 27.85
N TRP A 110 -48.23 -6.30 28.68
CA TRP A 110 -48.68 -7.62 29.12
C TRP A 110 -49.67 -7.44 30.26
N ASN A 111 -50.95 -7.50 29.92
CA ASN A 111 -51.97 -7.72 30.92
C ASN A 111 -51.83 -9.16 31.43
N LEU A 112 -51.60 -9.35 32.74
CA LEU A 112 -51.52 -10.70 33.31
C LEU A 112 -52.80 -11.52 33.03
N GLU A 113 -53.93 -10.85 32.86
CA GLU A 113 -55.22 -11.43 32.48
C GLU A 113 -55.20 -12.08 31.07
N ASP A 114 -54.48 -11.49 30.12
CA ASP A 114 -54.36 -12.02 28.75
C ASP A 114 -53.42 -13.23 28.68
N ILE A 115 -52.40 -13.26 29.54
CA ILE A 115 -51.51 -14.43 29.71
C ILE A 115 -52.32 -15.62 30.25
N GLN A 116 -53.18 -15.37 31.23
CA GLN A 116 -53.96 -16.43 31.87
C GLN A 116 -55.06 -16.98 30.96
N LYS A 117 -55.67 -16.14 30.11
CA LYS A 117 -56.63 -16.57 29.08
C LYS A 117 -55.98 -17.37 27.95
N ASN A 118 -54.80 -16.96 27.47
CA ASN A 118 -54.11 -17.64 26.36
C ASN A 118 -53.27 -18.86 26.80
N SER A 119 -53.01 -19.05 28.09
CA SER A 119 -52.32 -20.24 28.63
C SER A 119 -53.28 -21.36 29.07
N LEU A 120 -54.60 -21.14 29.00
CA LEU A 120 -55.59 -22.20 29.16
C LEU A 120 -55.56 -23.10 27.91
N TYR A 121 -54.71 -24.13 27.94
CA TYR A 121 -54.82 -25.28 27.06
C TYR A 121 -56.26 -25.84 27.12
N PRO A 122 -56.85 -26.28 25.99
CA PRO A 122 -58.19 -26.84 26.00
C PRO A 122 -58.20 -28.04 26.96
N LYS A 123 -59.04 -27.97 28.00
CA LYS A 123 -59.28 -29.12 28.88
C LYS A 123 -59.86 -30.23 28.00
N GLN A 124 -59.17 -31.37 27.97
CA GLN A 124 -59.66 -32.56 27.29
C GLN A 124 -61.10 -32.84 27.76
N ALA A 125 -62.00 -32.99 26.80
CA ALA A 125 -63.41 -33.25 27.06
C ALA A 125 -63.55 -34.55 27.88
N PRO A 126 -64.51 -34.63 28.82
CA PRO A 126 -64.71 -35.83 29.61
C PRO A 126 -65.06 -37.00 28.68
N THR A 127 -64.25 -38.05 28.70
CA THR A 127 -64.61 -39.36 28.13
C THR A 127 -65.65 -39.99 29.05
N ASN A 128 -66.85 -40.26 28.51
CA ASN A 128 -67.89 -41.06 29.16
C ASN A 128 -67.42 -42.49 29.44
#